data_AF-A0A367LWS4-F1
#
_entry.id   AF-A0A367LWS4-F1
#
_cell.length_a   1.000
_cell.length_b   1.000
_cell.length_c   1.000
_cell.angle_alpha   90.00
_cell.angle_beta   90.00
_cell.angle_gamma   90.00
#
_symmetry.space_group_name_H-M   'P 1'
#
loop_
_entity.id
_entity.type
_entity.pdbx_description
1 polymer ?
#
loop_
_entity_poly.entity_id
_entity_poly.type
_entity_poly.pdbx_seq_one_letter_code
_entity_poly.pdbx_strand_id
1 'polypeptide(L)'
;RLDKVAGQVQRDRVWSGELGELWAQYQARLAKHAQEGKRDAELQVYRWMLEEYRVSLFAQQLGTRLPVSDKRLAKQWSQVEG
;
A
#
# COMPACT_ATOMS: atom_id res chain seq x y z
N ARG A 1 -12.08 18.52 -23.23
CA ARG A 1 -11.77 17.22 -22.56
C ARG A 1 -10.43 17.28 -21.78
N LEU A 2 -10.01 18.45 -21.28
CA LEU A 2 -8.75 18.63 -20.53
C LEU A 2 -8.94 18.55 -19.01
N ASP A 3 -10.12 18.88 -18.48
CA ASP A 3 -10.44 18.79 -17.04
C ASP A 3 -10.21 17.41 -16.42
N LYS A 4 -10.49 16.33 -17.16
CA LYS A 4 -10.32 14.96 -16.64
C LYS A 4 -8.86 14.59 -16.37
N VAL A 5 -7.92 15.16 -17.13
CA VAL A 5 -6.49 14.86 -17.00
C VAL A 5 -5.90 15.57 -15.80
N ALA A 6 -6.23 16.85 -15.60
CA ALA A 6 -5.78 17.62 -14.43
C ALA A 6 -6.28 16.99 -13.11
N GLY A 7 -7.54 16.55 -13.07
CA GLY A 7 -8.10 15.86 -11.90
C GLY A 7 -7.53 14.46 -11.66
N GLN A 8 -6.96 13.78 -12.67
CA GLN A 8 -6.21 12.54 -12.47
C GLN A 8 -4.82 12.82 -11.87
N VAL A 9 -4.07 13.78 -12.42
CA VAL A 9 -2.71 14.12 -11.93
C VAL A 9 -2.72 14.56 -10.46
N GLN A 10 -3.73 15.32 -10.03
CA GLN A 10 -3.84 15.74 -8.64
C GLN A 10 -4.08 14.55 -7.69
N ARG A 11 -4.90 13.58 -8.12
CA ARG A 11 -5.15 12.34 -7.36
C ARG A 11 -3.91 11.45 -7.32
N ASP A 12 -3.21 11.31 -8.44
CA ASP A 12 -1.97 10.53 -8.52
C ASP A 12 -0.89 11.05 -7.56
N ARG A 13 -0.80 12.37 -7.37
CA ARG A 13 0.10 12.97 -6.36
C ARG A 13 -0.29 12.57 -4.94
N VAL A 14 -1.57 12.66 -4.60
CA VAL A 14 -2.08 12.28 -3.26
C VAL A 14 -1.80 10.80 -3.00
N TRP A 15 -2.13 9.93 -3.96
CA TRP A 15 -1.90 8.49 -3.88
C TRP A 15 -0.42 8.14 -3.75
N SER A 16 0.46 8.86 -4.46
CA SER A 16 1.91 8.66 -4.34
C SER A 16 2.42 9.02 -2.95
N GLY A 17 1.87 10.08 -2.34
CA GLY A 17 2.19 10.48 -0.97
C GLY A 17 1.77 9.41 0.05
N GLU A 18 0.50 9.00 0.00
CA GLU A 18 -0.05 7.95 0.87
C GLU A 18 0.74 6.64 0.75
N LEU A 19 1.02 6.18 -0.47
CA LEU A 19 1.82 4.97 -0.70
C LEU A 19 3.24 5.11 -0.16
N GLY A 20 3.85 6.30 -0.28
CA GLY A 20 5.17 6.58 0.27
C GLY A 20 5.21 6.42 1.79
N GLU A 21 4.21 6.96 2.50
CA GLU A 21 4.10 6.83 3.96
C GLU A 21 3.91 5.36 4.38
N LEU A 22 2.99 4.64 3.74
CA LEU A 22 2.72 3.23 4.04
C LEU A 22 3.95 2.35 3.77
N TRP A 23 4.71 2.69 2.72
CA TRP A 23 5.95 2.00 2.38
C TRP A 23 7.06 2.25 3.40
N ALA A 24 7.25 3.50 3.82
CA ALA A 24 8.21 3.85 4.85
C ALA A 24 7.89 3.12 6.18
N GLN A 25 6.62 3.05 6.54
CA GLN A 25 6.14 2.30 7.70
C GLN A 25 6.48 0.80 7.59
N TYR A 26 6.20 0.18 6.44
CA TYR A 26 6.58 -1.22 6.17
C TYR A 26 8.10 -1.44 6.30
N GLN A 27 8.91 -0.56 5.70
CA GLN A 27 10.37 -0.67 5.74
C GLN A 27 10.92 -0.57 7.17
N ALA A 28 10.39 0.35 7.97
CA ALA A 28 10.80 0.49 9.37
C ALA A 28 10.52 -0.79 10.17
N ARG A 29 9.35 -1.41 9.98
CA ARG A 29 8.99 -2.67 10.64
C ARG A 29 9.81 -3.85 10.13
N LEU A 30 10.06 -3.91 8.82
CA LEU A 30 10.93 -4.93 8.23
C LEU A 30 12.35 -4.85 8.79
N ALA A 31 12.90 -3.64 8.92
CA ALA A 31 14.23 -3.45 9.51
C ALA A 31 14.27 -3.92 10.97
N LYS A 32 13.24 -3.61 11.77
CA LYS A 32 13.12 -4.08 13.15
C LYS A 32 13.09 -5.62 13.22
N HIS A 33 12.25 -6.27 12.41
CA HIS A 33 12.18 -7.74 12.38
C HIS A 33 13.45 -8.39 11.86
N ALA A 34 14.13 -7.78 10.89
CA ALA A 34 15.43 -8.26 10.42
C ALA A 34 16.50 -8.21 11.52
N GLN A 35 16.52 -7.16 12.35
CA GLN A 35 17.40 -7.07 13.52
C GLN A 35 17.08 -8.15 14.57
N GLU A 36 15.79 -8.47 14.74
CA GLU A 36 15.31 -9.52 15.65
C GLU A 36 15.46 -10.94 15.05
N GLY A 37 15.86 -11.07 13.78
CA GLY A 37 15.89 -12.34 13.05
C GLY A 37 14.50 -12.98 12.86
N LYS A 38 13.42 -12.20 13.08
CA LYS A 38 12.03 -12.66 13.00
C LYS A 38 11.53 -12.51 11.57
N ARG A 39 10.80 -13.52 11.09
CA ARG A 39 9.98 -13.41 9.88
C ARG A 39 8.53 -13.33 10.30
N ASP A 40 7.92 -12.18 10.03
CA ASP A 40 6.52 -11.96 10.28
C ASP A 40 5.71 -12.24 9.00
N ALA A 41 4.86 -13.27 9.06
CA ALA A 41 4.00 -13.65 7.96
C ALA A 41 2.97 -12.57 7.63
N GLU A 42 2.45 -11.86 8.65
CA GLU A 42 1.48 -10.78 8.46
C GLU A 42 2.14 -9.58 7.77
N LEU A 43 3.42 -9.32 8.05
CA LEU A 43 4.19 -8.28 7.36
C LEU A 43 4.41 -8.64 5.89
N GLN A 44 4.59 -9.93 5.57
CA GLN A 44 4.70 -10.40 4.20
C GLN A 44 3.36 -10.27 3.45
N VAL A 45 2.24 -10.56 4.10
CA VAL A 45 0.89 -10.33 3.54
C VAL A 45 0.68 -8.83 3.30
N TYR A 46 1.04 -7.98 4.25
CA TYR A 46 0.96 -6.53 4.10
C TYR A 46 1.75 -6.02 2.89
N ARG A 47 2.96 -6.57 2.68
CA ARG A 47 3.79 -6.25 1.50
C ARG A 47 3.08 -6.52 0.18
N TRP A 48 2.39 -7.65 0.07
CA TRP A 48 1.59 -8.01 -1.11
C TRP A 48 0.39 -7.08 -1.27
N MET A 49 -0.32 -6.78 -0.18
CA MET A 49 -1.45 -5.86 -0.21
C MET A 49 -1.05 -4.44 -0.66
N LEU A 50 0.15 -3.96 -0.29
CA LEU A 50 0.66 -2.67 -0.77
C LEU A 50 0.83 -2.63 -2.29
N GLU A 51 1.31 -3.72 -2.89
CA GLU A 51 1.44 -3.78 -4.35
C GLU A 51 0.08 -3.81 -5.03
N GLU A 52 -0.85 -4.62 -4.53
CA GLU A 52 -2.23 -4.67 -5.03
C GLU A 52 -2.96 -3.32 -4.87
N TYR A 53 -2.70 -2.58 -3.78
CA TYR A 53 -3.21 -1.23 -3.60
C TYR A 53 -2.65 -0.27 -4.65
N ARG A 54 -1.33 -0.31 -4.89
CA ARG A 54 -0.71 0.51 -5.95
C ARG A 54 -1.30 0.21 -7.33
N VAL A 55 -1.50 -1.07 -7.67
CA VAL A 55 -2.15 -1.46 -8.93
C VAL A 55 -3.61 -0.98 -8.97
N SER A 56 -4.34 -1.07 -7.86
CA SER A 56 -5.72 -0.57 -7.76
C SER A 56 -5.82 0.96 -7.92
N LEU A 57 -4.79 1.71 -7.51
CA LEU A 57 -4.77 3.17 -7.63
C LEU A 57 -4.42 3.61 -9.07
N PHE A 58 -3.34 3.09 -9.65
CA PHE A 58 -2.83 3.57 -10.93
C PHE A 58 -3.30 2.77 -12.16
N ALA A 59 -3.73 1.52 -11.97
CA ALA A 59 -4.04 0.59 -13.04
C ALA A 59 -5.48 0.02 -12.92
N GLN A 60 -6.44 0.90 -12.63
CA GLN A 60 -7.86 0.54 -12.51
C GLN A 60 -8.42 -0.17 -13.75
N GLN A 61 -7.89 0.13 -14.93
CA GLN A 61 -8.31 -0.50 -16.20
C GLN A 61 -7.84 -1.95 -16.36
N LEU A 62 -6.82 -2.39 -15.61
CA LEU A 62 -6.32 -3.77 -15.66
C LEU A 62 -7.22 -4.75 -14.88
N GLY A 63 -8.09 -4.26 -13.99
CA GLY A 63 -8.96 -5.08 -13.14
C GLY A 63 -8.17 -5.87 -12.09
N THR A 64 -8.24 -5.46 -10.83
CA THR A 64 -7.63 -6.24 -9.73
C THR A 64 -8.56 -7.37 -9.31
N ARG A 65 -7.98 -8.54 -9.00
CA ARG A 65 -8.75 -9.70 -8.50
C ARG A 65 -9.40 -9.41 -7.15
N LEU A 66 -8.82 -8.51 -6.36
CA LEU A 66 -9.34 -8.01 -5.09
C LEU A 66 -9.04 -6.51 -4.99
N PRO A 67 -10.05 -5.64 -4.83
CA PRO A 67 -9.80 -4.23 -4.55
C PRO A 67 -9.23 -4.11 -3.13
N VAL A 68 -7.91 -3.90 -3.03
CA VAL A 68 -7.29 -3.47 -1.78
C VAL A 68 -7.56 -2.00 -1.59
N SER A 69 -7.97 -1.62 -0.39
CA SER A 69 -8.18 -0.23 0.01
C SER A 69 -7.34 0.09 1.23
N ASP A 70 -7.14 1.39 1.49
CA ASP A 70 -6.62 1.96 2.73
C ASP A 70 -7.10 1.24 4.00
N LYS A 71 -8.42 1.02 4.14
CA LYS A 71 -9.03 0.34 5.29
C LYS A 71 -8.58 -1.11 5.44
N ARG A 72 -8.40 -1.84 4.33
CA ARG A 72 -7.93 -3.22 4.36
C ARG A 72 -6.45 -3.28 4.73
N LEU A 73 -5.65 -2.34 4.24
CA LEU A 73 -4.26 -2.18 4.66
C LEU A 73 -4.16 -1.87 6.15
N ALA A 74 -4.92 -0.89 6.66
CA ALA A 74 -4.93 -0.55 8.08
C ALA A 74 -5.33 -1.75 8.96
N LYS A 75 -6.32 -2.54 8.54
CA LYS A 75 -6.70 -3.78 9.23
C LYS A 75 -5.56 -4.80 9.23
N GLN A 76 -4.88 -5.00 8.10
CA GLN A 76 -3.74 -5.90 8.04
C GLN A 76 -2.57 -5.40 8.90
N TRP A 77 -2.30 -4.09 8.89
CA TRP A 77 -1.27 -3.47 9.71
C TRP A 77 -1.49 -3.71 11.21
N SER A 78 -2.74 -3.65 11.68
CA SER A 78 -3.04 -3.98 13.08
C SER A 78 -2.67 -5.41 13.49
N GLN A 79 -2.60 -6.36 12.54
CA GLN A 79 -2.13 -7.73 12.80
C GLN A 79 -0.60 -7.83 12.84
N VAL A 80 0.10 -6.94 12.12
CA VAL A 80 1.56 -6.83 12.15
C VAL A 80 2.04 -6.17 13.46
N GLU A 81 1.27 -5.21 13.97
CA GLU A 81 1.59 -4.51 15.22
C GLU A 81 1.26 -5.32 16.47
N GLY A 82 0.29 -6.24 16.37
CA GLY A 82 -0.17 -7.10 17.46
C GLY A 82 0.81 -8.19 17.90
#